data_AF-A0A484YBJ8-F1
#
_entry.id   AF-A0A484YBJ8-F1
#
_cell.length_a   1.000
_cell.length_b   1.000
_cell.length_c   1.000
_cell.angle_alpha   90.00
_cell.angle_beta   90.00
_cell.angle_gamma   90.00
#
_symmetry.space_group_name_H-M   'P 1'
#
loop_
_entity.id
_entity.type
_entity.pdbx_description
1 polymer ?
#
loop_
_entity_poly.entity_id
_entity_poly.type
_entity_poly.pdbx_seq_one_letter_code
_entity_poly.pdbx_strand_id
1 'polypeptide(L)'
;MLYEDSGAMLIAIIILMREGRSWIGALLDGGYRCYTGENIDVYFNTAICQHSGNCVRGNGKLFNLKRKPWIMPDEVDVATVVKVIDTCPSGALKYRHK
;
A
#
# COMPACT_ATOMS: atom_id res chain seq x y z
N MET A 1 -20.52 1.18 33.58
CA MET A 1 -20.03 2.22 32.64
C MET A 1 -19.23 1.58 31.48
N LEU A 2 -19.70 0.45 30.94
CA LEU A 2 -19.05 -0.28 29.84
C LEU A 2 -20.14 -1.04 29.06
N TYR A 3 -21.07 -0.34 28.41
CA TYR A 3 -21.98 -0.95 27.41
C TYR A 3 -22.78 0.08 26.59
N GLU A 4 -22.12 1.07 25.95
CA GLU A 4 -22.79 1.98 25.00
C GLU A 4 -22.02 2.25 23.68
N ASP A 5 -20.97 1.48 23.36
CA ASP A 5 -20.10 1.80 22.19
C ASP A 5 -20.34 0.96 20.93
N SER A 6 -21.32 0.04 20.93
CA SER A 6 -21.63 -0.75 19.72
C SER A 6 -22.31 0.09 18.64
N GLY A 7 -23.12 1.08 19.05
CA GLY A 7 -23.78 2.01 18.13
C GLY A 7 -22.81 3.01 17.51
N ALA A 8 -21.90 3.58 18.30
CA ALA A 8 -20.90 4.55 17.83
C ALA A 8 -19.91 3.93 16.83
N MET A 9 -19.50 2.68 17.03
CA MET A 9 -18.60 1.98 16.10
C MET A 9 -19.30 1.66 14.77
N LEU A 10 -20.57 1.25 14.80
CA LEU A 10 -21.37 1.04 13.58
C LEU A 10 -21.65 2.36 12.85
N ILE A 11 -21.96 3.43 13.60
CA ILE A 11 -22.17 4.78 13.04
C ILE A 11 -20.87 5.32 12.42
N ALA A 12 -19.71 5.10 13.04
CA ALA A 12 -18.42 5.47 12.45
C ALA A 12 -18.13 4.70 11.14
N ILE A 13 -18.43 3.40 11.09
CA ILE A 13 -18.31 2.59 9.86
C ILE A 13 -19.26 3.11 8.78
N ILE A 14 -20.51 3.44 9.13
CA ILE A 14 -21.51 3.97 8.20
C ILE A 14 -21.13 5.38 7.71
N ILE A 15 -20.59 6.26 8.56
CA ILE A 15 -20.11 7.59 8.18
C ILE A 15 -18.90 7.49 7.25
N LEU A 16 -17.93 6.61 7.53
CA LEU A 16 -16.79 6.36 6.64
C LEU A 16 -17.23 5.80 5.27
N MET A 17 -18.29 5.00 5.23
CA MET A 17 -18.90 4.51 3.98
C MET A 17 -19.72 5.61 3.26
N ARG A 18 -20.19 6.65 3.98
CA ARG A 18 -20.96 7.79 3.41
C ARG A 18 -20.09 8.91 2.84
N GLU A 19 -18.84 9.02 3.28
CA GLU A 19 -17.91 10.11 2.88
C GLU A 19 -17.23 9.89 1.51
N GLY A 20 -17.59 8.87 0.73
CA GLY A 20 -17.18 8.69 -0.67
C GLY A 20 -15.66 8.58 -0.93
N ARG A 21 -14.82 8.55 0.11
CA ARG A 21 -13.36 8.44 -0.05
C ARG A 21 -13.01 7.02 -0.46
N SER A 22 -12.66 6.88 -1.74
CA SER A 22 -12.03 5.65 -2.22
C SER A 22 -10.79 5.35 -1.37
N TRP A 23 -10.55 4.06 -1.12
CA TRP A 23 -9.33 3.58 -0.46
C TRP A 23 -8.02 4.09 -1.10
N ILE A 24 -8.05 4.46 -2.38
CA ILE A 24 -6.91 4.99 -3.14
C ILE A 24 -6.71 6.44 -2.74
N GLY A 25 -7.80 7.22 -2.62
CA GLY A 25 -7.75 8.57 -2.07
C GLY A 25 -7.12 8.59 -0.69
N ALA A 26 -7.53 7.67 0.20
CA ALA A 26 -6.93 7.56 1.53
C ALA A 26 -5.42 7.25 1.50
N LEU A 27 -4.94 6.42 0.56
CA LEU A 27 -3.50 6.16 0.39
C LEU A 27 -2.75 7.41 -0.12
N LEU A 28 -3.29 8.09 -1.12
CA LEU A 28 -2.66 9.29 -1.69
C LEU A 28 -2.61 10.42 -0.65
N ASP A 29 -3.70 10.66 0.07
CA ASP A 29 -3.76 11.63 1.18
C ASP A 29 -2.81 11.25 2.32
N GLY A 30 -2.61 9.95 2.55
CA GLY A 30 -1.65 9.40 3.51
C GLY A 30 -0.18 9.54 3.09
N GLY A 31 0.13 10.17 1.96
CA GLY A 31 1.49 10.41 1.48
C GLY A 31 2.11 9.23 0.71
N TYR A 32 1.30 8.27 0.27
CA TYR A 32 1.78 7.21 -0.62
C TYR A 32 1.93 7.72 -2.05
N ARG A 33 3.06 7.38 -2.67
CA ARG A 33 3.29 7.56 -4.11
C ARG A 33 2.86 6.30 -4.86
N CYS A 34 2.06 6.47 -5.90
CA CYS A 34 1.62 5.39 -6.79
C CYS A 34 2.66 5.09 -7.88
N TYR A 35 2.87 3.81 -8.12
CA TYR A 35 3.64 3.23 -9.21
C TYR A 35 2.72 2.29 -9.97
N THR A 36 2.29 2.75 -11.14
CA THR A 36 1.24 2.12 -11.92
C THR A 36 1.82 0.99 -12.76
N GLY A 37 1.25 -0.21 -12.66
CA GLY A 37 1.51 -1.33 -13.58
C GLY A 37 0.28 -1.66 -14.42
N GLU A 38 0.39 -2.64 -15.31
CA GLU A 38 -0.73 -3.09 -16.16
C GLU A 38 -1.82 -3.79 -15.35
N ASN A 39 -1.42 -4.74 -14.50
CA ASN A 39 -2.34 -5.59 -13.73
C ASN A 39 -2.37 -5.26 -12.22
N ILE A 40 -1.40 -4.49 -11.73
CA ILE A 40 -1.26 -4.15 -10.32
C ILE A 40 -0.60 -2.79 -10.14
N ASP A 41 -1.16 -1.98 -9.24
CA ASP A 41 -0.52 -0.75 -8.78
C ASP A 41 0.21 -1.00 -7.47
N VAL A 42 1.37 -0.38 -7.30
CA VAL A 42 2.17 -0.43 -6.08
C VAL A 42 2.26 0.97 -5.48
N TYR A 43 2.04 1.07 -4.18
CA TYR A 43 2.07 2.30 -3.43
C TYR A 43 3.23 2.27 -2.45
N PHE A 44 4.00 3.36 -2.38
CA PHE A 44 5.12 3.48 -1.47
C PHE A 44 5.08 4.79 -0.69
N ASN A 45 5.22 4.71 0.63
CA ASN A 45 5.33 5.86 1.52
C ASN A 45 6.71 5.90 2.18
N THR A 46 7.49 6.92 1.83
CA THR A 46 8.84 7.11 2.37
C THR A 46 8.87 7.56 3.82
N ALA A 47 7.82 8.22 4.32
CA ALA A 47 7.77 8.77 5.67
C ALA A 47 7.66 7.68 6.75
N ILE A 48 7.11 6.52 6.39
CA ILE A 48 6.94 5.36 7.31
C ILE A 48 7.84 4.18 6.92
N CYS A 49 8.70 4.32 5.92
CA CYS A 49 9.63 3.28 5.54
C CYS A 49 10.73 3.14 6.59
N GLN A 50 10.83 1.97 7.24
CA GLN A 50 11.89 1.71 8.23
C GLN A 50 13.18 1.13 7.63
N HIS A 51 13.33 1.15 6.30
CA HIS A 51 14.52 0.68 5.59
C HIS A 51 14.98 -0.76 5.94
N SER A 52 14.06 -1.69 6.21
CA SER A 52 14.41 -3.10 6.46
C SER A 52 15.17 -3.76 5.30
N GLY A 53 14.92 -3.27 4.08
CA GLY A 53 15.53 -3.78 2.85
C GLY A 53 14.96 -5.11 2.38
N ASN A 54 13.83 -5.56 2.92
CA ASN A 54 13.12 -6.75 2.43
C ASN A 54 12.64 -6.56 0.99
N CYS A 55 12.23 -5.36 0.60
CA CYS A 55 11.78 -5.05 -0.76
C CYS A 55 12.91 -5.24 -1.80
N VAL A 56 14.04 -4.57 -1.62
CA VAL A 56 15.18 -4.63 -2.55
C VAL A 56 15.86 -5.99 -2.60
N ARG A 57 15.92 -6.71 -1.47
CA ARG A 57 16.45 -8.08 -1.41
C ARG A 57 15.45 -9.12 -1.93
N GLY A 58 14.16 -8.84 -1.78
CA GLY A 58 13.07 -9.72 -2.21
C GLY A 58 12.99 -9.81 -3.72
N ASN A 59 13.10 -8.68 -4.43
CA ASN A 59 13.22 -8.69 -5.89
C ASN A 59 13.84 -7.40 -6.46
N GLY A 60 15.04 -7.51 -7.03
CA GLY A 60 15.77 -6.38 -7.63
C GLY A 60 15.23 -5.92 -8.99
N LYS A 61 14.41 -6.72 -9.67
CA LYS A 61 13.71 -6.29 -10.89
C LYS A 61 12.52 -5.42 -10.55
N LEU A 62 11.79 -5.73 -9.48
CA LEU A 62 10.69 -4.93 -8.95
C LEU A 62 11.20 -3.65 -8.25
N PHE A 63 12.18 -3.77 -7.35
CA PHE A 63 12.75 -2.67 -6.56
C PHE A 63 14.23 -2.44 -6.89
N ASN A 64 14.56 -1.31 -7.52
CA ASN A 64 15.92 -1.00 -7.93
C ASN A 64 16.31 0.46 -7.65
N LEU A 65 17.17 0.65 -6.65
CA LEU A 65 17.64 1.97 -6.20
C LEU A 65 18.50 2.71 -7.25
N LYS A 66 18.99 2.03 -8.30
CA LYS A 66 19.86 2.62 -9.32
C LYS A 66 19.11 3.19 -10.53
N ARG A 67 17.78 3.11 -10.56
CA ARG A 67 16.96 3.61 -11.67
C ARG A 67 15.80 4.48 -11.18
N LYS A 68 15.21 5.24 -12.09
CA LYS A 68 13.98 5.99 -11.88
C LYS A 68 12.99 5.64 -13.01
N PRO A 69 11.78 5.16 -12.71
CA PRO A 69 11.25 4.87 -11.37
C PRO A 69 11.93 3.62 -10.74
N TRP A 70 12.10 3.67 -9.41
CA TRP A 70 12.77 2.60 -8.68
C TRP A 70 11.87 1.39 -8.42
N ILE A 71 10.54 1.57 -8.49
CA ILE A 71 9.53 0.50 -8.41
C ILE A 71 8.94 0.31 -9.81
N MET A 72 8.99 -0.92 -10.33
CA MET A 72 8.44 -1.29 -11.64
C MET A 72 7.58 -2.56 -11.49
N PRO A 73 6.25 -2.42 -11.32
CA PRO A 73 5.37 -3.56 -11.09
C PRO A 73 5.36 -4.59 -12.24
N ASP A 74 5.55 -4.13 -13.47
CA ASP A 74 5.44 -4.96 -14.69
C ASP A 74 6.71 -5.77 -15.02
N GLU A 75 7.80 -5.58 -14.27
CA GLU A 75 9.05 -6.34 -14.48
C GLU A 75 9.00 -7.77 -13.91
N VAL A 76 7.93 -8.10 -13.20
CA VAL A 76 7.71 -9.39 -12.52
C VAL A 76 6.23 -9.75 -12.59
N ASP A 77 5.90 -11.01 -12.33
CA ASP A 77 4.50 -11.43 -12.22
C ASP A 77 3.82 -10.85 -10.96
N VAL A 78 2.50 -10.71 -11.03
CA VAL A 78 1.67 -10.12 -9.96
C VAL A 78 1.84 -10.87 -8.63
N ALA A 79 1.99 -12.20 -8.64
CA ALA A 79 2.14 -12.97 -7.41
C ALA A 79 3.49 -12.66 -6.72
N THR A 80 4.56 -12.48 -7.50
CA THR A 80 5.85 -12.00 -6.99
C THR A 80 5.73 -10.59 -6.41
N VAL A 81 5.00 -9.67 -7.04
CA VAL A 81 4.76 -8.32 -6.49
C VAL A 81 4.13 -8.40 -5.11
N VAL A 82 3.01 -9.12 -4.98
CA VAL A 82 2.28 -9.29 -3.72
C VAL A 82 3.18 -9.90 -2.66
N LYS A 83 3.84 -11.03 -2.98
CA LYS A 83 4.72 -11.74 -2.06
C LYS A 83 5.82 -10.84 -1.50
N VAL A 84 6.46 -10.01 -2.32
CA VAL A 84 7.53 -9.12 -1.86
C VAL A 84 6.95 -7.97 -1.03
N ILE A 85 5.82 -7.38 -1.43
CA ILE A 85 5.20 -6.28 -0.68
C ILE A 85 4.75 -6.73 0.72
N ASP A 86 4.20 -7.93 0.84
CA ASP A 86 3.73 -8.49 2.13
C ASP A 86 4.87 -8.72 3.13
N THR A 87 6.13 -8.72 2.68
CA THR A 87 7.30 -8.75 3.58
C THR A 87 7.63 -7.39 4.21
N CYS A 88 6.90 -6.31 3.89
CA CYS A 88 7.16 -4.97 4.41
C CYS A 88 6.66 -4.80 5.85
N PRO A 89 7.55 -4.74 6.86
CA PRO A 89 7.13 -4.72 8.26
C PRO A 89 6.49 -3.40 8.71
N SER A 90 6.77 -2.28 8.03
CA SER A 90 6.20 -0.97 8.40
C SER A 90 4.89 -0.62 7.69
N GLY A 91 4.44 -1.43 6.74
CA GLY A 91 3.28 -1.08 5.89
C GLY A 91 3.55 0.08 4.92
N ALA A 92 4.81 0.47 4.73
CA ALA A 92 5.23 1.48 3.74
C ALA A 92 4.90 1.08 2.30
N LEU A 93 4.69 -0.21 2.04
CA LEU A 93 4.26 -0.73 0.76
C LEU A 93 2.82 -1.23 0.83
N LYS A 94 2.03 -0.89 -0.19
CA LYS A 94 0.67 -1.38 -0.43
C LYS A 94 0.50 -1.68 -1.91
N TYR A 95 -0.54 -2.42 -2.27
CA TYR A 95 -0.86 -2.69 -3.67
C TYR A 95 -2.37 -2.66 -3.93
N ARG A 96 -2.73 -2.56 -5.21
CA ARG A 96 -4.10 -2.69 -5.69
C ARG A 96 -4.10 -3.46 -7.00
N HIS A 97 -4.88 -4.54 -7.07
CA HIS A 97 -5.15 -5.24 -8.33
C HIS A 97 -6.05 -4.40 -9.24
N LYS A 98 -5.87 -4.53 -10.56
CA LYS A 98 -6.71 -3.92 -11.58
C LYS A 98 -7.69 -4.90 -12.19
#